data_AF-A0AAV7DVJ7-F1
#
_entry.id   AF-A0AAV7DVJ7-F1
#
_cell.length_a   1.000
_cell.length_b   1.000
_cell.length_c   1.000
_cell.angle_alpha   90.00
_cell.angle_beta   90.00
_cell.angle_gamma   90.00
#
_symmetry.space_group_name_H-M   'P 1'
#
loop_
_entity.id
_entity.type
_entity.pdbx_description
1 polymer ?
#
loop_
_entity_poly.entity_id
_entity_poly.type
_entity_poly.pdbx_seq_one_letter_code
_entity_poly.pdbx_strand_id
1 'polypeptide(L)'
;MTDLKRTASLEAKATVARFLIFKNRRTRMAGEGGFPINKYRVKTRGRGKILSQLGALSIFVRICSEGVRTSDSRASSPWIVRSGLSPAGIILRNLLKLIMSNIAFFKHLSIFLCVLGISIEMVAQPFTVDLNKPLVFQVGHLGETYQEWVHQPIVSKEGPRFFANGFVEFLTRTVWWVIPLVWLPVVCWAEYKSYQMGHTLSQLAAMVTFGIFVWSLMEYTLHRFLFHIQTKSYWGNTIHYLLHGCHHKHPMDGLRLVFPPAATAILLLPFWNLLKLMSTPSTTPALFGGGLLGYVMYDVTHYYLHHGQPSSEVPRSLKRYHLNHHFRVQNKGFGITSSFWDRIFGTLPATKSAALAEKSR
;
A
#
# COMPACT_ATOMS: atom_id res chain seq x y z
N MET A 1 28.58 43.08 -29.06
CA MET A 1 29.25 41.78 -28.77
C MET A 1 30.16 41.81 -27.53
N THR A 2 30.20 42.92 -26.78
CA THR A 2 31.05 43.12 -25.59
C THR A 2 30.30 42.94 -24.26
N ASP A 3 28.96 42.93 -24.27
CA ASP A 3 28.15 42.82 -23.04
C ASP A 3 27.84 41.37 -22.63
N LEU A 4 27.70 40.46 -23.61
CA LEU A 4 27.46 39.01 -23.38
C LEU A 4 28.67 38.27 -22.78
N LYS A 5 29.89 38.79 -22.95
CA LYS A 5 31.10 38.22 -22.34
C LYS A 5 31.26 38.62 -20.87
N ARG A 6 30.66 39.74 -20.45
CA ARG A 6 30.77 40.27 -19.08
C ARG A 6 29.81 39.56 -18.13
N THR A 7 28.61 39.22 -18.60
CA THR A 7 27.61 38.43 -17.86
C THR A 7 28.05 36.98 -17.65
N ALA A 8 28.61 36.32 -18.68
CA ALA A 8 29.14 34.96 -18.56
C ALA A 8 30.32 34.84 -17.56
N SER A 9 31.17 35.87 -17.50
CA SER A 9 32.27 35.94 -16.52
C SER A 9 31.78 36.12 -15.07
N LEU A 10 30.64 36.77 -14.85
CA LEU A 10 30.08 36.99 -13.52
C LEU A 10 29.37 35.74 -12.98
N GLU A 11 28.66 35.00 -13.84
CA GLU A 11 28.02 33.73 -13.46
C GLU A 11 29.04 32.61 -13.17
N ALA A 12 30.15 32.55 -13.92
CA ALA A 12 31.23 31.62 -13.65
C ALA A 12 31.91 31.88 -12.28
N LYS A 13 32.13 33.15 -11.92
CA LYS A 13 32.69 33.54 -10.62
C LYS A 13 31.73 33.27 -9.46
N ALA A 14 30.42 33.49 -9.66
CA ALA A 14 29.40 33.17 -8.66
C ALA A 14 29.26 31.65 -8.41
N THR A 15 29.49 30.83 -9.44
CA THR A 15 29.42 29.36 -9.35
C THR A 15 30.61 28.77 -8.59
N VAL A 16 31.82 29.30 -8.84
CA VAL A 16 33.03 28.90 -8.10
C VAL A 16 32.97 29.33 -6.62
N ALA A 17 32.43 30.52 -6.33
CA ALA A 17 32.22 30.98 -4.95
C ALA A 17 31.22 30.09 -4.17
N ARG A 18 30.13 29.63 -4.81
CA ARG A 18 29.17 28.69 -4.19
C ARG A 18 29.79 27.31 -3.94
N PHE A 19 30.69 26.85 -4.80
CA PHE A 19 31.39 25.58 -4.62
C PHE A 19 32.41 25.62 -3.46
N LEU A 20 33.09 26.75 -3.28
CA LEU A 20 34.04 26.96 -2.17
C LEU A 20 33.35 27.11 -0.82
N ILE A 21 32.17 27.74 -0.76
CA ILE A 21 31.34 27.82 0.46
C ILE A 21 30.82 26.42 0.86
N PHE A 22 30.52 25.54 -0.11
CA PHE A 22 30.07 24.18 0.17
C PHE A 22 31.20 23.26 0.67
N LYS A 23 32.43 23.44 0.15
CA LYS A 23 33.60 22.65 0.57
C LYS A 23 34.07 23.02 2.00
N ASN A 24 33.95 24.29 2.39
CA ASN A 24 34.33 24.76 3.72
C ASN A 24 33.33 24.40 4.84
N ARG A 25 32.09 24.01 4.50
CA ARG A 25 31.12 23.45 5.46
C ARG A 25 31.32 21.96 5.75
N ARG A 26 32.02 21.22 4.89
CA ARG A 26 32.33 19.79 5.11
C ARG A 26 33.52 19.57 6.05
N THR A 27 34.44 20.52 6.13
CA THR A 27 35.65 20.43 6.98
C THR A 27 35.45 20.95 8.41
N ARG A 28 34.31 21.57 8.73
CA ARG A 28 33.95 22.00 10.10
C ARG A 28 33.06 21.03 10.89
N MET A 29 32.74 19.86 10.34
CA MET A 29 31.88 18.84 10.97
C MET A 29 32.66 17.55 11.33
N ALA A 30 33.99 17.60 11.31
CA ALA A 30 34.88 16.45 11.58
C ALA A 30 35.78 16.64 12.82
N GLY A 31 35.43 17.56 13.71
CA GLY A 31 36.07 17.73 15.01
C GLY A 31 35.01 18.09 16.03
N GLU A 32 35.12 17.50 17.22
CA GLU A 32 34.22 17.59 18.38
C GLU A 32 33.15 16.50 18.45
N GLY A 33 33.47 15.47 19.25
CA GLY A 33 32.57 14.42 19.66
C GLY A 33 31.49 14.93 20.62
N GLY A 34 30.30 14.37 20.48
CA GLY A 34 29.13 14.66 21.33
C GLY A 34 27.84 14.55 20.52
N PHE A 35 27.19 13.39 20.56
CA PHE A 35 25.87 13.20 19.94
C PHE A 35 24.80 14.00 20.70
N PRO A 36 24.00 14.87 20.04
CA PRO A 36 22.85 15.48 20.70
C PRO A 36 21.63 14.55 20.60
N ILE A 37 21.07 14.21 21.76
CA ILE A 37 19.80 13.50 21.93
C ILE A 37 18.66 14.46 21.63
N ASN A 38 18.05 14.39 20.45
CA ASN A 38 16.83 15.14 20.15
C ASN A 38 15.60 14.40 20.72
N LYS A 39 15.12 14.85 21.88
CA LYS A 39 13.77 14.57 22.39
C LYS A 39 12.77 15.42 21.60
N TYR A 40 11.92 14.81 20.79
CA TYR A 40 10.86 15.53 20.07
C TYR A 40 9.61 15.66 20.95
N ARG A 41 9.09 16.89 21.08
CA ARG A 41 7.84 17.23 21.79
C ARG A 41 6.76 17.54 20.75
N VAL A 42 5.68 16.75 20.72
CA VAL A 42 4.53 16.99 19.83
C VAL A 42 3.53 17.94 20.52
N LYS A 43 3.01 18.90 19.76
CA LYS A 43 1.99 19.87 20.20
C LYS A 43 0.68 19.52 19.47
N THR A 44 -0.35 19.16 20.22
CA THR A 44 -1.65 18.75 19.67
C THR A 44 -2.48 19.96 19.23
N ARG A 45 -3.13 19.89 18.05
CA ARG A 45 -4.24 20.78 17.67
C ARG A 45 -5.27 20.00 16.86
N GLY A 46 -6.55 20.19 17.22
CA GLY A 46 -7.62 19.21 17.00
C GLY A 46 -8.54 19.37 15.77
N ARG A 47 -9.32 18.29 15.61
CA ARG A 47 -10.68 18.06 15.04
C ARG A 47 -11.12 18.77 13.75
N GLY A 48 -11.51 17.95 12.76
CA GLY A 48 -12.54 18.28 11.78
C GLY A 48 -12.67 17.27 10.64
N LYS A 49 -13.92 16.84 10.36
CA LYS A 49 -14.46 16.15 9.15
C LYS A 49 -14.59 14.62 9.17
N ILE A 50 -15.73 14.13 9.69
CA ILE A 50 -16.22 12.75 9.53
C ILE A 50 -17.41 12.64 8.54
N LEU A 51 -18.01 13.75 8.09
CA LEU A 51 -19.30 13.71 7.39
C LEU A 51 -19.28 13.62 5.85
N SER A 52 -18.12 13.59 5.17
CA SER A 52 -18.09 13.61 3.69
C SER A 52 -18.06 12.24 3.01
N GLN A 53 -17.97 11.12 3.75
CA GLN A 53 -17.80 9.78 3.15
C GLN A 53 -19.11 9.04 2.82
N LEU A 54 -20.26 9.49 3.34
CA LEU A 54 -21.54 8.79 3.14
C LEU A 54 -22.28 9.21 1.85
N GLY A 55 -22.07 10.44 1.35
CA GLY A 55 -22.79 10.97 0.19
C GLY A 55 -22.37 10.36 -1.16
N ALA A 56 -21.09 10.06 -1.34
CA ALA A 56 -20.57 9.52 -2.61
C ALA A 56 -20.97 8.05 -2.85
N LEU A 57 -21.22 7.29 -1.76
CA LEU A 57 -21.56 5.87 -1.82
C LEU A 57 -23.00 5.62 -2.31
N SER A 58 -23.91 6.56 -2.04
CA SER A 58 -25.32 6.51 -2.49
C SER A 58 -25.46 6.77 -3.99
N ILE A 59 -24.64 7.68 -4.54
CA ILE A 59 -24.72 8.10 -5.95
C ILE A 59 -24.21 6.97 -6.88
N PHE A 60 -23.17 6.23 -6.48
CA PHE A 60 -22.61 5.13 -7.29
C PHE A 60 -23.55 3.92 -7.40
N VAL A 61 -24.29 3.59 -6.34
CA VAL A 61 -25.32 2.53 -6.37
C VAL A 61 -26.49 2.91 -7.29
N ARG A 62 -26.82 4.20 -7.37
CA ARG A 62 -27.90 4.70 -8.22
C ARG A 62 -27.53 4.70 -9.71
N ILE A 63 -26.30 5.10 -10.05
CA ILE A 63 -25.79 5.10 -11.44
C ILE A 63 -25.64 3.68 -12.00
N CYS A 64 -25.24 2.70 -11.17
CA CYS A 64 -25.09 1.31 -11.61
C CYS A 64 -26.43 0.52 -11.66
N SER A 65 -27.52 1.08 -11.14
CA SER A 65 -28.84 0.43 -11.13
C SER A 65 -29.73 0.82 -12.33
N GLU A 66 -29.39 1.90 -13.05
CA GLU A 66 -30.15 2.39 -14.20
C GLU A 66 -29.42 2.09 -15.52
N GLY A 67 -29.52 0.84 -15.97
CA GLY A 67 -29.13 0.43 -17.31
C GLY A 67 -30.29 0.59 -18.30
N VAL A 68 -30.11 1.52 -19.24
CA VAL A 68 -30.69 1.64 -20.61
C VAL A 68 -31.96 0.82 -20.90
N ARG A 69 -33.11 1.52 -21.02
CA ARG A 69 -34.32 0.98 -21.68
C ARG A 69 -34.15 1.04 -23.20
N THR A 70 -34.24 -0.10 -23.86
CA THR A 70 -34.60 -0.19 -25.28
C THR A 70 -35.81 -1.13 -25.45
N SER A 71 -36.67 -0.78 -26.38
CA SER A 71 -38.06 -1.23 -26.62
C SER A 71 -38.20 -2.58 -27.34
N ASP A 72 -39.28 -3.31 -26.99
CA ASP A 72 -40.04 -4.37 -27.72
C ASP A 72 -39.27 -5.63 -28.21
N SER A 73 -39.80 -6.87 -28.28
CA SER A 73 -41.16 -7.43 -28.19
C SER A 73 -41.13 -8.96 -27.88
N ARG A 74 -42.28 -9.49 -27.44
CA ARG A 74 -42.75 -10.87 -27.13
C ARG A 74 -41.92 -12.11 -27.57
N ALA A 75 -41.71 -13.08 -26.66
CA ALA A 75 -42.35 -14.42 -26.65
C ALA A 75 -41.70 -15.42 -25.64
N SER A 76 -42.56 -15.98 -24.77
CA SER A 76 -42.53 -17.28 -24.06
C SER A 76 -41.20 -18.05 -23.79
N SER A 77 -40.81 -18.17 -22.50
CA SER A 77 -40.58 -19.43 -21.76
C SER A 77 -40.07 -19.13 -20.33
N PRO A 78 -40.54 -19.82 -19.27
CA PRO A 78 -40.08 -19.58 -17.90
C PRO A 78 -38.80 -20.40 -17.61
N TRP A 79 -37.96 -19.85 -16.74
CA TRP A 79 -36.65 -20.35 -16.27
C TRP A 79 -35.43 -19.75 -16.98
N ILE A 80 -34.65 -19.00 -16.21
CA ILE A 80 -33.37 -18.33 -16.54
C ILE A 80 -33.50 -16.93 -17.18
N VAL A 81 -33.90 -15.93 -16.38
CA VAL A 81 -33.26 -14.59 -16.43
C VAL A 81 -33.33 -13.98 -15.03
N ARG A 82 -32.20 -13.78 -14.36
CA ARG A 82 -32.01 -12.66 -13.40
C ARG A 82 -30.54 -12.43 -13.00
N SER A 83 -29.69 -12.27 -14.01
CA SER A 83 -28.61 -11.27 -14.00
C SER A 83 -28.09 -11.17 -15.43
N GLY A 84 -28.31 -10.06 -16.12
CA GLY A 84 -27.79 -9.79 -17.48
C GLY A 84 -26.26 -9.59 -17.52
N LEU A 85 -25.52 -10.34 -16.71
CA LEU A 85 -24.06 -10.28 -16.59
C LEU A 85 -23.48 -11.58 -17.14
N SER A 86 -22.40 -11.47 -17.92
CA SER A 86 -21.60 -12.63 -18.34
C SER A 86 -21.07 -13.41 -17.12
N PRO A 87 -20.63 -14.67 -17.27
CA PRO A 87 -20.03 -15.44 -16.17
C PRO A 87 -18.90 -14.66 -15.46
N ALA A 88 -18.07 -13.94 -16.22
CA ALA A 88 -17.05 -13.03 -15.69
C ALA A 88 -17.65 -11.84 -14.91
N GLY A 89 -18.78 -11.28 -15.37
CA GLY A 89 -19.49 -10.20 -14.68
C GLY A 89 -20.16 -10.63 -13.37
N ILE A 90 -20.66 -11.87 -13.29
CA ILE A 90 -21.20 -12.45 -12.05
C ILE A 90 -20.07 -12.69 -11.04
N ILE A 91 -18.94 -13.22 -11.50
CA ILE A 91 -17.74 -13.41 -10.68
C ILE A 91 -17.24 -12.06 -10.15
N LEU A 92 -17.11 -11.04 -11.00
CA LEU A 92 -16.67 -9.69 -10.59
C LEU A 92 -17.63 -9.03 -9.58
N ARG A 93 -18.95 -9.13 -9.80
CA ARG A 93 -19.96 -8.59 -8.88
C ARG A 93 -19.89 -9.25 -7.51
N ASN A 94 -19.75 -10.57 -7.48
CA ASN A 94 -19.69 -11.33 -6.23
C ASN A 94 -18.36 -11.09 -5.51
N LEU A 95 -17.25 -10.93 -6.25
CA LEU A 95 -15.94 -10.56 -5.71
C LEU A 95 -15.98 -9.18 -5.04
N LEU A 96 -16.58 -8.18 -5.72
CA LEU A 96 -16.75 -6.83 -5.19
C LEU A 96 -17.61 -6.81 -3.92
N LYS A 97 -18.75 -7.52 -3.93
CA LYS A 97 -19.61 -7.63 -2.74
C LYS A 97 -18.89 -8.29 -1.55
N LEU A 98 -18.03 -9.25 -1.81
CA LEU A 98 -17.34 -10.00 -0.76
C LEU A 98 -16.10 -9.27 -0.21
N ILE A 99 -15.34 -8.56 -1.05
CA ILE A 99 -14.27 -7.65 -0.61
C ILE A 99 -14.87 -6.60 0.34
N MET A 100 -16.03 -6.05 0.00
CA MET A 100 -16.75 -5.10 0.85
C MET A 100 -17.29 -5.73 2.14
N SER A 101 -17.69 -7.01 2.11
CA SER A 101 -18.18 -7.76 3.28
C SER A 101 -17.08 -8.11 4.28
N ASN A 102 -15.86 -8.44 3.83
CA ASN A 102 -14.73 -8.71 4.72
C ASN A 102 -14.26 -7.45 5.48
N ILE A 103 -14.41 -6.26 4.89
CA ILE A 103 -14.16 -4.98 5.58
C ILE A 103 -15.20 -4.74 6.71
N ALA A 104 -16.43 -5.24 6.54
CA ALA A 104 -17.47 -5.16 7.57
C ALA A 104 -17.19 -6.14 8.73
N PHE A 105 -16.68 -7.35 8.45
CA PHE A 105 -16.32 -8.34 9.46
C PHE A 105 -15.30 -7.81 10.49
N PHE A 106 -14.28 -7.06 10.04
CA PHE A 106 -13.31 -6.43 10.94
C PHE A 106 -13.84 -5.20 11.69
N LYS A 107 -14.81 -4.47 11.14
CA LYS A 107 -15.47 -3.35 11.84
C LYS A 107 -16.33 -3.81 13.01
N HIS A 108 -17.00 -4.95 12.89
CA HIS A 108 -17.89 -5.44 13.95
C HIS A 108 -17.16 -6.01 15.17
N LEU A 109 -15.93 -6.53 15.01
CA LEU A 109 -15.09 -6.98 16.13
C LEU A 109 -14.60 -5.81 17.02
N SER A 110 -14.40 -4.63 16.44
CA SER A 110 -13.95 -3.43 17.16
C SER A 110 -15.05 -2.76 17.99
N ILE A 111 -16.32 -2.98 17.64
CA ILE A 111 -17.47 -2.37 18.33
C ILE A 111 -17.85 -3.19 19.57
N PHE A 112 -17.65 -4.51 19.55
CA PHE A 112 -17.96 -5.39 20.69
C PHE A 112 -17.04 -5.18 21.90
N LEU A 113 -15.79 -4.74 21.68
CA LEU A 113 -14.82 -4.47 22.74
C LEU A 113 -14.93 -3.06 23.34
N CYS A 114 -15.75 -2.18 22.76
CA CYS A 114 -15.91 -0.79 23.20
C CYS A 114 -16.99 -0.62 24.29
N VAL A 115 -17.76 -1.67 24.61
CA VAL A 115 -18.94 -1.61 25.50
C VAL A 115 -18.61 -1.79 27.00
N LEU A 116 -17.36 -2.13 27.37
CA LEU A 116 -16.96 -2.34 28.76
C LEU A 116 -16.18 -1.16 29.37
N GLY A 117 -16.59 0.06 29.04
CA GLY A 117 -15.93 1.30 29.42
C GLY A 117 -15.55 1.40 30.90
N ILE A 118 -14.25 1.56 31.16
CA ILE A 118 -13.69 2.20 32.36
C ILE A 118 -12.61 3.16 31.86
N SER A 119 -12.91 4.45 31.86
CA SER A 119 -11.96 5.51 31.51
C SER A 119 -11.29 6.01 32.79
N ILE A 120 -10.02 5.66 32.98
CA ILE A 120 -9.13 6.31 33.95
C ILE A 120 -8.20 7.19 33.14
N GLU A 121 -8.34 8.52 33.25
CA GLU A 121 -7.34 9.47 32.77
C GLU A 121 -6.10 9.38 33.67
N MET A 122 -5.21 8.45 33.35
CA MET A 122 -3.84 8.53 33.84
C MET A 122 -3.06 9.48 32.92
N VAL A 123 -2.58 10.58 33.48
CA VAL A 123 -1.53 11.42 32.86
C VAL A 123 -0.22 10.63 32.93
N ALA A 124 -0.13 9.55 32.13
CA ALA A 124 1.09 8.81 31.94
C ALA A 124 2.03 9.65 31.06
N GLN A 125 3.31 9.70 31.43
CA GLN A 125 4.34 10.26 30.56
C GLN A 125 4.24 9.61 29.16
N PRO A 126 4.27 10.40 28.08
CA PRO A 126 4.13 9.83 26.74
C PRO A 126 5.25 8.81 26.49
N PHE A 127 4.87 7.57 26.20
CA PHE A 127 5.81 6.49 25.93
C PHE A 127 6.72 6.89 24.76
N THR A 128 8.03 6.72 24.93
CA THR A 128 9.02 7.03 23.90
C THR A 128 9.67 5.73 23.43
N VAL A 129 9.67 5.51 22.12
CA VAL A 129 10.32 4.35 21.50
C VAL A 129 11.84 4.48 21.55
N ASP A 130 12.51 3.43 22.03
CA ASP A 130 13.97 3.28 22.00
C ASP A 130 14.37 2.39 20.81
N LEU A 131 14.98 3.01 19.79
CA LEU A 131 15.41 2.33 18.56
C LEU A 131 16.61 1.39 18.77
N ASN A 132 17.30 1.47 19.91
CA ASN A 132 18.40 0.57 20.27
C ASN A 132 17.90 -0.75 20.89
N LYS A 133 16.59 -0.85 21.16
CA LYS A 133 15.94 -2.04 21.71
C LYS A 133 15.01 -2.69 20.69
N PRO A 134 14.66 -3.98 20.87
CA PRO A 134 13.67 -4.66 20.05
C PRO A 134 12.36 -3.86 19.93
N LEU A 135 11.97 -3.53 18.71
CA LEU A 135 10.98 -2.48 18.44
C LEU A 135 9.53 -2.95 18.50
N VAL A 136 9.24 -4.20 18.10
CA VAL A 136 7.86 -4.63 17.79
C VAL A 136 6.90 -4.50 18.97
N PHE A 137 7.33 -4.85 20.18
CA PHE A 137 6.48 -4.75 21.37
C PHE A 137 6.52 -3.36 22.04
N GLN A 138 7.41 -2.47 21.61
CA GLN A 138 7.42 -1.09 22.08
C GLN A 138 6.27 -0.28 21.46
N VAL A 139 6.01 -0.45 20.16
CA VAL A 139 5.06 0.42 19.41
C VAL A 139 3.62 0.32 19.89
N GLY A 140 3.24 -0.80 20.52
CA GLY A 140 1.92 -0.95 21.14
C GLY A 140 1.66 0.07 22.25
N HIS A 141 2.70 0.46 23.00
CA HIS A 141 2.60 1.41 24.12
C HIS A 141 2.38 2.86 23.67
N LEU A 142 2.53 3.17 22.38
CA LEU A 142 2.29 4.52 21.84
C LEU A 142 0.80 4.93 21.88
N GLY A 143 -0.11 3.95 21.99
CA GLY A 143 -1.55 4.21 22.08
C GLY A 143 -2.04 5.10 20.94
N GLU A 144 -2.62 6.25 21.29
CA GLU A 144 -3.17 7.21 20.31
C GLU A 144 -2.12 7.95 19.48
N THR A 145 -0.88 8.07 19.99
CA THR A 145 0.21 8.78 19.30
C THR A 145 0.86 7.96 18.18
N TYR A 146 0.53 6.67 18.11
CA TYR A 146 1.12 5.72 17.16
C TYR A 146 0.96 6.16 15.70
N GLN A 147 -0.23 6.63 15.32
CA GLN A 147 -0.53 6.96 13.92
C GLN A 147 0.31 8.14 13.41
N GLU A 148 0.56 9.14 14.25
CA GLU A 148 1.47 10.23 13.89
C GLU A 148 2.93 9.75 13.89
N TRP A 149 3.32 8.95 14.88
CA TRP A 149 4.68 8.45 15.03
C TRP A 149 5.13 7.54 13.87
N VAL A 150 4.29 6.59 13.45
CA VAL A 150 4.63 5.57 12.44
C VAL A 150 4.81 6.18 11.05
N HIS A 151 4.09 7.27 10.80
CA HIS A 151 4.07 8.00 9.54
C HIS A 151 5.11 9.12 9.44
N GLN A 152 6.02 9.23 10.42
CA GLN A 152 7.18 10.11 10.36
C GLN A 152 8.42 9.30 9.96
N PRO A 153 8.82 9.30 8.67
CA PRO A 153 9.82 8.36 8.18
C PRO A 153 11.22 8.66 8.70
N ILE A 154 11.97 7.62 9.04
CA ILE A 154 13.39 7.65 9.34
C ILE A 154 14.13 7.11 8.11
N VAL A 155 14.80 8.01 7.40
CA VAL A 155 15.51 7.66 6.15
C VAL A 155 16.89 7.10 6.50
N SER A 156 16.96 5.77 6.63
CA SER A 156 18.20 5.01 6.87
C SER A 156 18.16 3.70 6.08
N LYS A 157 19.32 3.26 5.59
CA LYS A 157 19.45 1.93 4.95
C LYS A 157 19.39 0.80 5.99
N GLU A 158 19.87 1.07 7.19
CA GLU A 158 19.81 0.13 8.30
C GLU A 158 18.51 0.35 9.07
N GLY A 159 17.72 -0.71 9.19
CA GLY A 159 16.50 -0.72 10.00
C GLY A 159 16.75 -1.17 11.44
N PRO A 160 15.85 -0.83 12.38
CA PRO A 160 15.96 -1.24 13.77
C PRO A 160 15.78 -2.76 13.91
N ARG A 161 16.19 -3.29 15.06
CA ARG A 161 15.91 -4.67 15.44
C ARG A 161 14.45 -4.81 15.87
N PHE A 162 13.76 -5.84 15.38
CA PHE A 162 12.35 -6.07 15.69
C PHE A 162 12.17 -6.91 16.95
N PHE A 163 12.94 -8.00 17.07
CA PHE A 163 12.82 -8.97 18.15
C PHE A 163 14.14 -9.23 18.87
N ALA A 164 14.10 -9.50 20.17
CA ALA A 164 15.30 -9.87 20.94
C ALA A 164 15.88 -11.19 20.41
N ASN A 165 15.03 -12.18 20.20
CA ASN A 165 15.39 -13.50 19.69
C ASN A 165 15.92 -13.41 18.24
N GLY A 166 17.14 -13.92 18.02
CA GLY A 166 17.81 -13.86 16.72
C GLY A 166 17.13 -14.67 15.61
N PHE A 167 16.49 -15.78 15.96
CA PHE A 167 15.75 -16.61 15.01
C PHE A 167 14.48 -15.89 14.53
N VAL A 168 13.70 -15.32 15.45
CA VAL A 168 12.49 -14.54 15.07
C VAL A 168 12.88 -13.28 14.28
N GLU A 169 13.96 -12.60 14.67
CA GLU A 169 14.51 -11.46 13.94
C GLU A 169 14.89 -11.84 12.49
N PHE A 170 15.54 -12.99 12.30
CA PHE A 170 15.88 -13.50 10.98
C PHE A 170 14.65 -13.70 10.10
N LEU A 171 13.56 -14.25 10.64
CA LEU A 171 12.29 -14.44 9.91
C LEU A 171 11.63 -13.12 9.46
N THR A 172 12.00 -11.98 10.05
CA THR A 172 11.49 -10.66 9.62
C THR A 172 12.20 -10.09 8.40
N ARG A 173 13.32 -10.67 7.98
CA ARG A 173 14.21 -10.11 6.96
C ARG A 173 14.06 -10.89 5.66
N THR A 174 13.49 -10.25 4.65
CA THR A 174 13.25 -10.84 3.33
C THR A 174 13.92 -9.99 2.25
N VAL A 175 14.89 -10.56 1.55
CA VAL A 175 15.48 -9.94 0.36
C VAL A 175 14.51 -10.03 -0.82
N TRP A 176 14.46 -8.99 -1.66
CA TRP A 176 13.43 -8.84 -2.70
C TRP A 176 13.32 -10.01 -3.67
N TRP A 177 14.45 -10.64 -4.04
CA TRP A 177 14.48 -11.73 -5.03
C TRP A 177 13.91 -13.05 -4.49
N VAL A 178 13.69 -13.16 -3.18
CA VAL A 178 13.00 -14.32 -2.59
C VAL A 178 11.55 -14.40 -3.08
N ILE A 179 10.89 -13.27 -3.32
CA ILE A 179 9.49 -13.22 -3.77
C ILE A 179 9.32 -13.95 -5.12
N PRO A 180 10.01 -13.56 -6.21
CA PRO A 180 9.90 -14.30 -7.46
C PRO A 180 10.44 -15.73 -7.36
N LEU A 181 11.51 -15.96 -6.61
CA LEU A 181 12.09 -17.30 -6.44
C LEU A 181 11.10 -18.31 -5.84
N VAL A 182 10.36 -17.91 -4.81
CA VAL A 182 9.39 -18.79 -4.13
C VAL A 182 8.10 -18.91 -4.94
N TRP A 183 7.58 -17.80 -5.46
CA TRP A 183 6.21 -17.77 -5.97
C TRP A 183 6.08 -18.02 -7.47
N LEU A 184 7.08 -17.72 -8.30
CA LEU A 184 7.00 -18.03 -9.73
C LEU A 184 6.88 -19.54 -10.01
N PRO A 185 7.61 -20.44 -9.32
CA PRO A 185 7.37 -21.88 -9.47
C PRO A 185 5.94 -22.30 -9.13
N VAL A 186 5.32 -21.68 -8.10
CA VAL A 186 3.93 -21.93 -7.72
C VAL A 186 2.96 -21.43 -8.78
N VAL A 187 3.22 -20.26 -9.38
CA VAL A 187 2.46 -19.74 -10.53
C VAL A 187 2.54 -20.73 -11.69
N CYS A 188 3.74 -21.13 -12.10
CA CYS A 188 3.94 -22.07 -13.20
C CYS A 188 3.24 -23.42 -12.95
N TRP A 189 3.33 -23.94 -11.72
CA TRP A 189 2.62 -25.16 -11.33
C TRP A 189 1.11 -24.99 -11.44
N ALA A 190 0.55 -23.87 -10.97
CA ALA A 190 -0.88 -23.62 -11.00
C ALA A 190 -1.41 -23.55 -12.44
N GLU A 191 -0.71 -22.83 -13.33
CA GLU A 191 -1.06 -22.77 -14.76
C GLU A 191 -0.96 -24.15 -15.43
N TYR A 192 0.10 -24.90 -15.13
CA TYR A 192 0.27 -26.26 -15.62
C TYR A 192 -0.86 -27.19 -15.16
N LYS A 193 -1.33 -27.05 -13.92
CA LYS A 193 -2.48 -27.84 -13.42
C LYS A 193 -3.76 -27.54 -14.18
N SER A 194 -4.07 -26.28 -14.44
CA SER A 194 -5.24 -25.91 -15.25
C SER A 194 -5.12 -26.37 -16.70
N TYR A 195 -3.91 -26.31 -17.28
CA TYR A 195 -3.65 -26.86 -18.62
C TYR A 195 -3.93 -28.37 -18.69
N GLN A 196 -3.41 -29.14 -17.73
CA GLN A 196 -3.64 -30.59 -17.61
C GLN A 196 -5.13 -30.94 -17.40
N MET A 197 -5.92 -30.00 -16.89
CA MET A 197 -7.36 -30.13 -16.70
C MET A 197 -8.18 -29.71 -17.93
N GLY A 198 -7.53 -29.49 -19.08
CA GLY A 198 -8.17 -29.30 -20.38
C GLY A 198 -8.32 -27.86 -20.86
N HIS A 199 -7.75 -26.89 -20.14
CA HIS A 199 -7.77 -25.50 -20.61
C HIS A 199 -6.77 -25.25 -21.73
N THR A 200 -7.21 -24.52 -22.76
CA THR A 200 -6.32 -24.09 -23.85
C THR A 200 -5.37 -22.98 -23.41
N LEU A 201 -4.27 -22.77 -24.13
CA LEU A 201 -3.33 -21.67 -23.84
C LEU A 201 -4.01 -20.28 -23.87
N SER A 202 -4.97 -20.07 -24.75
CA SER A 202 -5.72 -18.81 -24.83
C SER A 202 -6.63 -18.59 -23.62
N GLN A 203 -7.25 -19.65 -23.10
CA GLN A 203 -8.03 -19.60 -21.87
C GLN A 203 -7.14 -19.30 -20.66
N LEU A 204 -5.98 -19.95 -20.57
CA LEU A 204 -4.99 -19.69 -19.52
C LEU A 204 -4.51 -18.23 -19.56
N ALA A 205 -4.15 -17.72 -20.74
CA ALA A 205 -3.75 -16.32 -20.89
C ALA A 205 -4.83 -15.33 -20.43
N ALA A 206 -6.11 -15.61 -20.75
CA ALA A 206 -7.23 -14.81 -20.29
C ALA A 206 -7.42 -14.88 -18.77
N MET A 207 -7.31 -16.07 -18.17
CA MET A 207 -7.42 -16.28 -16.72
C MET A 207 -6.26 -15.63 -15.96
N VAL A 208 -5.03 -15.74 -16.45
CA VAL A 208 -3.86 -15.06 -15.89
C VAL A 208 -4.05 -13.55 -15.92
N THR A 209 -4.45 -12.99 -17.07
CA THR A 209 -4.69 -11.56 -17.23
C THR A 209 -5.79 -11.07 -16.28
N PHE A 210 -6.88 -11.84 -16.17
CA PHE A 210 -7.96 -11.53 -15.23
C PHE A 210 -7.49 -11.62 -13.77
N GLY A 211 -6.68 -12.62 -13.42
CA GLY A 211 -6.09 -12.76 -12.09
C GLY A 211 -5.20 -11.56 -11.72
N ILE A 212 -4.33 -11.11 -12.64
CA ILE A 212 -3.51 -9.91 -12.44
C ILE A 212 -4.39 -8.66 -12.26
N PHE A 213 -5.46 -8.54 -13.05
CA PHE A 213 -6.40 -7.43 -12.90
C PHE A 213 -7.11 -7.46 -11.54
N VAL A 214 -7.58 -8.62 -11.09
CA VAL A 214 -8.17 -8.81 -9.76
C VAL A 214 -7.15 -8.46 -8.66
N TRP A 215 -5.91 -8.90 -8.81
CA TRP A 215 -4.84 -8.52 -7.90
C TRP A 215 -4.68 -7.01 -7.82
N SER A 216 -4.68 -6.29 -8.95
CA SER A 216 -4.52 -4.81 -8.92
C SER A 216 -5.60 -4.11 -8.08
N LEU A 217 -6.82 -4.67 -8.05
CA LEU A 217 -7.88 -4.17 -7.19
C LEU A 217 -7.64 -4.56 -5.73
N MET A 218 -7.21 -5.80 -5.47
CA MET A 218 -6.85 -6.25 -4.12
C MET A 218 -5.69 -5.45 -3.53
N GLU A 219 -4.67 -5.16 -4.32
CA GLU A 219 -3.57 -4.26 -3.96
C GLU A 219 -4.11 -2.93 -3.45
N TYR A 220 -4.98 -2.28 -4.24
CA TYR A 220 -5.56 -1.00 -3.85
C TYR A 220 -6.37 -1.11 -2.54
N THR A 221 -7.21 -2.13 -2.40
CA THR A 221 -8.08 -2.27 -1.23
C THR A 221 -7.31 -2.65 0.02
N LEU A 222 -6.35 -3.57 -0.08
CA LEU A 222 -5.46 -3.94 1.02
C LEU A 222 -4.62 -2.73 1.44
N HIS A 223 -4.01 -2.03 0.49
CA HIS A 223 -3.18 -0.88 0.83
C HIS A 223 -4.00 0.23 1.50
N ARG A 224 -5.19 0.54 0.98
CA ARG A 224 -6.04 1.61 1.53
C ARG A 224 -6.70 1.26 2.86
N PHE A 225 -7.26 0.06 3.01
CA PHE A 225 -8.16 -0.26 4.12
C PHE A 225 -7.50 -1.13 5.21
N LEU A 226 -6.50 -1.92 4.85
CA LEU A 226 -5.78 -2.79 5.80
C LEU A 226 -4.43 -2.19 6.20
N PHE A 227 -3.62 -1.79 5.22
CA PHE A 227 -2.27 -1.29 5.46
C PHE A 227 -2.23 0.16 5.96
N HIS A 228 -3.32 0.92 5.79
CA HIS A 228 -3.52 2.27 6.34
C HIS A 228 -4.64 2.30 7.40
N ILE A 229 -4.87 1.18 8.08
CA ILE A 229 -5.89 1.11 9.14
C ILE A 229 -5.46 1.97 10.35
N GLN A 230 -6.41 2.74 10.88
CA GLN A 230 -6.17 3.52 12.09
C GLN A 230 -6.45 2.69 13.34
N THR A 231 -5.42 2.53 14.16
CA THR A 231 -5.46 1.77 15.41
C THR A 231 -4.97 2.62 16.58
N LYS A 232 -5.44 2.28 17.79
CA LYS A 232 -5.03 2.91 19.06
C LYS A 232 -4.69 1.89 20.15
N SER A 233 -5.09 0.63 19.97
CA SER A 233 -4.86 -0.43 20.94
C SER A 233 -3.43 -0.96 20.82
N TYR A 234 -2.90 -1.51 21.91
CA TYR A 234 -1.56 -2.09 21.94
C TYR A 234 -1.34 -3.11 20.82
N TRP A 235 -2.22 -4.10 20.72
CA TRP A 235 -2.12 -5.15 19.70
C TRP A 235 -2.46 -4.64 18.30
N GLY A 236 -3.40 -3.70 18.15
CA GLY A 236 -3.71 -3.09 16.86
C GLY A 236 -2.51 -2.36 16.27
N ASN A 237 -1.83 -1.53 17.08
CA ASN A 237 -0.63 -0.81 16.69
C ASN A 237 0.53 -1.78 16.36
N THR A 238 0.69 -2.84 17.14
CA THR A 238 1.73 -3.86 16.94
C THR A 238 1.54 -4.61 15.63
N ILE A 239 0.31 -5.06 15.34
CA ILE A 239 -0.04 -5.78 14.11
C ILE A 239 0.09 -4.85 12.91
N HIS A 240 -0.46 -3.63 12.97
CA HIS A 240 -0.32 -2.65 11.89
C HIS A 240 1.15 -2.34 11.60
N TYR A 241 1.99 -2.24 12.64
CA TYR A 241 3.42 -2.01 12.47
C TYR A 241 4.09 -3.14 11.68
N LEU A 242 3.76 -4.40 11.98
CA LEU A 242 4.29 -5.55 11.26
C LEU A 242 3.76 -5.69 9.82
N LEU A 243 2.52 -5.27 9.57
CA LEU A 243 1.90 -5.38 8.24
C LEU A 243 2.42 -4.32 7.25
N HIS A 244 2.52 -3.06 7.70
CA HIS A 244 2.90 -1.96 6.82
C HIS A 244 3.53 -0.76 7.52
N GLY A 245 3.22 -0.53 8.80
CA GLY A 245 3.75 0.62 9.55
C GLY A 245 5.27 0.66 9.61
N CYS A 246 5.93 -0.50 9.69
CA CYS A 246 7.40 -0.57 9.65
C CYS A 246 7.98 -0.03 8.35
N HIS A 247 7.32 -0.28 7.22
CA HIS A 247 7.74 0.19 5.92
C HIS A 247 7.55 1.71 5.80
N HIS A 248 6.44 2.27 6.28
CA HIS A 248 6.29 3.73 6.36
C HIS A 248 7.32 4.40 7.28
N LYS A 249 7.64 3.75 8.40
CA LYS A 249 8.59 4.27 9.37
C LYS A 249 10.03 4.17 8.88
N HIS A 250 10.38 3.08 8.20
CA HIS A 250 11.73 2.79 7.71
C HIS A 250 11.71 2.46 6.21
N PRO A 251 11.37 3.43 5.33
CA PRO A 251 11.10 3.18 3.92
C PRO A 251 12.34 2.76 3.11
N MET A 252 13.54 2.83 3.69
CA MET A 252 14.79 2.46 3.03
C MET A 252 15.42 1.18 3.62
N ASP A 253 14.76 0.49 4.56
CA ASP A 253 15.14 -0.86 5.00
C ASP A 253 14.78 -1.88 3.91
N GLY A 254 15.78 -2.26 3.11
CA GLY A 254 15.61 -3.17 1.99
C GLY A 254 15.34 -4.63 2.37
N LEU A 255 15.33 -4.99 3.66
CA LEU A 255 14.97 -6.34 4.11
C LEU A 255 13.54 -6.40 4.68
N ARG A 256 12.86 -5.26 4.83
CA ARG A 256 11.53 -5.16 5.45
C ARG A 256 10.55 -4.34 4.62
N LEU A 257 10.63 -4.53 3.31
CA LEU A 257 9.75 -3.89 2.33
C LEU A 257 8.78 -4.91 1.73
N VAL A 258 9.33 -6.00 1.18
CA VAL A 258 8.51 -7.06 0.58
C VAL A 258 7.83 -7.91 1.64
N PHE A 259 6.68 -8.49 1.31
CA PHE A 259 5.93 -9.27 2.28
C PHE A 259 6.59 -10.65 2.51
N PRO A 260 6.88 -11.07 3.75
CA PRO A 260 7.57 -12.32 4.00
C PRO A 260 6.81 -13.55 3.46
N PRO A 261 7.45 -14.49 2.74
CA PRO A 261 6.75 -15.61 2.11
C PRO A 261 5.92 -16.47 3.07
N ALA A 262 6.38 -16.68 4.30
CA ALA A 262 5.60 -17.42 5.30
C ALA A 262 4.26 -16.72 5.62
N ALA A 263 4.28 -15.39 5.73
CA ALA A 263 3.06 -14.61 5.95
C ALA A 263 2.17 -14.61 4.69
N THR A 264 2.77 -14.48 3.49
CA THR A 264 2.05 -14.61 2.22
C THR A 264 1.35 -15.96 2.12
N ALA A 265 2.03 -17.06 2.45
CA ALA A 265 1.46 -18.41 2.38
C ALA A 265 0.18 -18.55 3.23
N ILE A 266 0.17 -17.97 4.43
CA ILE A 266 -1.02 -17.94 5.30
C ILE A 266 -2.16 -17.18 4.63
N LEU A 267 -1.89 -16.03 4.00
CA LEU A 267 -2.90 -15.22 3.31
C LEU A 267 -3.39 -15.87 2.00
N LEU A 268 -2.59 -16.75 1.38
CA LEU A 268 -3.01 -17.49 0.19
C LEU A 268 -4.09 -18.55 0.49
N LEU A 269 -4.18 -19.07 1.73
CA LEU A 269 -5.20 -20.05 2.12
C LEU A 269 -6.65 -19.53 1.97
N PRO A 270 -7.04 -18.39 2.59
CA PRO A 270 -8.38 -17.84 2.39
C PRO A 270 -8.62 -17.41 0.94
N PHE A 271 -7.58 -16.90 0.24
CA PHE A 271 -7.70 -16.51 -1.16
C PHE A 271 -7.98 -17.71 -2.08
N TRP A 272 -7.25 -18.83 -1.92
CA TRP A 272 -7.49 -20.07 -2.65
C TRP A 272 -8.90 -20.63 -2.38
N ASN A 273 -9.32 -20.66 -1.12
CA ASN A 273 -10.65 -21.13 -0.75
C ASN A 273 -11.77 -20.26 -1.35
N LEU A 274 -11.55 -18.95 -1.43
CA LEU A 274 -12.47 -18.05 -2.10
C LEU A 274 -12.58 -18.37 -3.60
N LEU A 275 -11.44 -18.55 -4.29
CA LEU A 275 -11.45 -18.88 -5.72
C LEU A 275 -12.14 -20.23 -6.01
N LYS A 276 -11.93 -21.24 -5.16
CA LYS A 276 -12.67 -22.52 -5.24
C LYS A 276 -14.18 -22.36 -5.13
N LEU A 277 -14.64 -21.39 -4.32
CA LEU A 277 -16.06 -21.13 -4.13
C LEU A 277 -16.71 -20.47 -5.36
N MET A 278 -15.91 -19.79 -6.17
CA MET A 278 -16.37 -18.93 -7.26
C MET A 278 -16.08 -19.49 -8.65
N SER A 279 -15.32 -20.57 -8.76
CA SER A 279 -14.85 -21.12 -10.04
C SER A 279 -14.80 -22.65 -10.04
N THR A 280 -14.68 -23.24 -11.22
CA THR A 280 -14.57 -24.70 -11.34
C THR A 280 -13.21 -25.20 -10.83
N PRO A 281 -13.10 -26.49 -10.46
CA PRO A 281 -11.81 -27.08 -10.08
C PRO A 281 -10.71 -26.92 -11.13
N SER A 282 -11.08 -26.91 -12.43
CA SER A 282 -10.13 -26.70 -13.54
C SER A 282 -9.68 -25.25 -13.69
N THR A 283 -10.53 -24.29 -13.31
CA THR A 283 -10.31 -22.84 -13.46
C THR A 283 -9.59 -22.24 -12.26
N THR A 284 -9.82 -22.78 -11.05
CA THR A 284 -9.26 -22.26 -9.79
C THR A 284 -7.74 -22.09 -9.84
N PRO A 285 -6.94 -23.07 -10.31
CA PRO A 285 -5.49 -22.95 -10.31
C PRO A 285 -4.99 -21.79 -11.19
N ALA A 286 -5.50 -21.63 -12.41
CA ALA A 286 -5.10 -20.52 -13.30
C ALA A 286 -5.51 -19.14 -12.77
N LEU A 287 -6.69 -19.01 -12.17
CA LEU A 287 -7.09 -17.74 -11.53
C LEU A 287 -6.18 -17.41 -10.34
N PHE A 288 -5.82 -18.42 -9.55
CA PHE A 288 -4.89 -18.29 -8.44
C PHE A 288 -3.48 -17.93 -8.94
N GLY A 289 -2.99 -18.61 -9.98
CA GLY A 289 -1.69 -18.35 -10.60
C GLY A 289 -1.60 -16.92 -11.15
N GLY A 290 -2.62 -16.46 -11.86
CA GLY A 290 -2.74 -15.06 -12.30
C GLY A 290 -2.73 -14.05 -11.16
N GLY A 291 -3.52 -14.29 -10.10
CA GLY A 291 -3.54 -13.42 -8.91
C GLY A 291 -2.19 -13.38 -8.18
N LEU A 292 -1.56 -14.54 -8.00
CA LEU A 292 -0.24 -14.67 -7.37
C LEU A 292 0.86 -14.03 -8.22
N LEU A 293 0.79 -14.12 -9.54
CA LEU A 293 1.68 -13.40 -10.45
C LEU A 293 1.52 -11.89 -10.30
N GLY A 294 0.28 -11.41 -10.21
CA GLY A 294 -0.02 -10.01 -9.88
C GLY A 294 0.66 -9.57 -8.59
N TYR A 295 0.60 -10.38 -7.54
CA TYR A 295 1.30 -10.14 -6.28
C TYR A 295 2.82 -10.06 -6.43
N VAL A 296 3.44 -11.00 -7.15
CA VAL A 296 4.89 -10.96 -7.40
C VAL A 296 5.28 -9.69 -8.15
N MET A 297 4.51 -9.31 -9.17
CA MET A 297 4.72 -8.06 -9.91
C MET A 297 4.61 -6.84 -8.99
N TYR A 298 3.63 -6.84 -8.09
CA TYR A 298 3.44 -5.79 -7.09
C TYR A 298 4.65 -5.64 -6.16
N ASP A 299 5.08 -6.71 -5.49
CA ASP A 299 6.12 -6.62 -4.46
C ASP A 299 7.48 -6.23 -5.06
N VAL A 300 7.80 -6.78 -6.24
CA VAL A 300 9.02 -6.43 -6.97
C VAL A 300 8.97 -4.99 -7.49
N THR A 301 7.81 -4.54 -7.98
CA THR A 301 7.61 -3.14 -8.37
C THR A 301 7.80 -2.23 -7.17
N HIS A 302 7.14 -2.51 -6.06
CA HIS A 302 7.22 -1.77 -4.81
C HIS A 302 8.68 -1.59 -4.36
N TYR A 303 9.43 -2.69 -4.33
CA TYR A 303 10.84 -2.69 -3.99
C TYR A 303 11.66 -1.80 -4.96
N TYR A 304 11.42 -1.95 -6.26
CA TYR A 304 12.10 -1.16 -7.29
C TYR A 304 11.79 0.34 -7.19
N LEU A 305 10.58 0.72 -6.80
CA LEU A 305 10.23 2.14 -6.60
C LEU A 305 11.04 2.77 -5.47
N HIS A 306 11.35 2.02 -4.40
CA HIS A 306 12.21 2.52 -3.32
C HIS A 306 13.69 2.52 -3.70
N HIS A 307 14.21 1.40 -4.21
CA HIS A 307 15.65 1.17 -4.31
C HIS A 307 16.22 1.32 -5.73
N GLY A 308 15.40 1.25 -6.76
CA GLY A 308 15.80 1.40 -8.16
C GLY A 308 15.98 2.84 -8.61
N GLN A 309 16.64 3.04 -9.75
CA GLN A 309 16.79 4.33 -10.42
C GLN A 309 16.19 4.26 -11.84
N PRO A 310 14.88 4.45 -11.99
CA PRO A 310 14.22 4.32 -13.29
C PRO A 310 14.67 5.40 -14.29
N SER A 311 15.08 4.97 -15.48
CA SER A 311 15.48 5.82 -16.60
C SER A 311 14.31 6.19 -17.53
N SER A 312 13.25 5.38 -17.57
CA SER A 312 12.05 5.65 -18.38
C SER A 312 10.98 6.41 -17.58
N GLU A 313 10.11 7.15 -18.30
CA GLU A 313 9.18 8.08 -17.67
C GLU A 313 8.09 7.39 -16.85
N VAL A 314 7.57 6.25 -17.31
CA VAL A 314 6.50 5.52 -16.62
C VAL A 314 6.92 5.09 -15.20
N PRO A 315 7.99 4.30 -15.00
CA PRO A 315 8.42 3.92 -13.65
C PRO A 315 8.98 5.10 -12.84
N ARG A 316 9.53 6.14 -13.48
CA ARG A 316 9.92 7.38 -12.78
C ARG A 316 8.72 8.12 -12.22
N SER A 317 7.64 8.23 -13.00
CA SER A 317 6.39 8.83 -12.58
C SER A 317 5.76 8.03 -11.44
N LEU A 318 5.73 6.71 -11.57
CA LEU A 318 5.22 5.80 -10.53
C LEU A 318 6.05 5.91 -9.24
N LYS A 319 7.38 5.98 -9.35
CA LYS A 319 8.29 6.23 -8.21
C LYS A 319 7.97 7.56 -7.55
N ARG A 320 7.87 8.65 -8.30
CA ARG A 320 7.53 9.97 -7.75
C ARG A 320 6.16 9.95 -7.04
N TYR A 321 5.18 9.31 -7.66
CA TYR A 321 3.83 9.16 -7.14
C TYR A 321 3.82 8.39 -5.81
N HIS A 322 4.52 7.26 -5.74
CA HIS A 322 4.61 6.45 -4.53
C HIS A 322 5.47 7.09 -3.43
N LEU A 323 6.58 7.74 -3.77
CA LEU A 323 7.34 8.50 -2.78
C LEU A 323 6.55 9.71 -2.23
N ASN A 324 5.67 10.32 -3.03
CA ASN A 324 4.75 11.34 -2.50
C ASN A 324 3.77 10.75 -1.48
N HIS A 325 3.32 9.51 -1.67
CA HIS A 325 2.53 8.79 -0.68
C HIS A 325 3.31 8.65 0.64
N HIS A 326 4.57 8.20 0.62
CA HIS A 326 5.38 8.08 1.84
C HIS A 326 5.68 9.40 2.56
N PHE A 327 6.10 10.42 1.80
CA PHE A 327 6.74 11.62 2.36
C PHE A 327 5.86 12.87 2.36
N ARG A 328 4.67 12.84 1.77
CA ARG A 328 3.81 14.02 1.66
C ARG A 328 2.34 13.75 2.00
N VAL A 329 1.71 12.78 1.35
CA VAL A 329 0.25 12.57 1.41
C VAL A 329 -0.10 11.10 1.59
N GLN A 330 0.03 10.58 2.80
CA GLN A 330 -0.13 9.15 3.09
C GLN A 330 -1.59 8.68 2.97
N ASN A 331 -2.56 9.60 3.06
CA ASN A 331 -3.98 9.29 2.88
C ASN A 331 -4.44 9.27 1.40
N LYS A 332 -3.50 9.27 0.44
CA LYS A 332 -3.73 9.25 -1.00
C LYS A 332 -2.65 8.41 -1.69
N GLY A 333 -2.91 7.94 -2.90
CA GLY A 333 -1.94 7.21 -3.71
C GLY A 333 -1.70 5.78 -3.21
N PHE A 334 -2.77 4.99 -3.16
CA PHE A 334 -2.74 3.62 -2.62
C PHE A 334 -2.37 2.56 -3.65
N GLY A 335 -2.52 2.84 -4.94
CA GLY A 335 -1.92 1.99 -5.98
C GLY A 335 -0.40 2.07 -5.91
N ILE A 336 0.27 0.94 -6.12
CA ILE A 336 1.73 0.80 -6.21
C ILE A 336 2.12 0.43 -7.63
N THR A 337 1.43 -0.54 -8.25
CA THR A 337 1.68 -0.97 -9.64
C THR A 337 1.13 0.01 -10.66
N SER A 338 0.05 0.71 -10.33
CA SER A 338 -0.53 1.76 -11.16
C SER A 338 -1.38 2.74 -10.34
N SER A 339 -1.63 3.94 -10.86
CA SER A 339 -2.55 4.90 -10.26
C SER A 339 -4.01 4.70 -10.71
N PHE A 340 -4.35 3.56 -11.34
CA PHE A 340 -5.65 3.38 -12.00
C PHE A 340 -6.80 3.46 -10.99
N TRP A 341 -6.74 2.66 -9.93
CA TRP A 341 -7.78 2.63 -8.89
C TRP A 341 -7.86 3.93 -8.09
N ASP A 342 -6.75 4.66 -7.92
CA ASP A 342 -6.77 5.99 -7.30
C ASP A 342 -7.53 7.03 -8.12
N ARG A 343 -7.51 6.92 -9.46
CA ARG A 343 -8.34 7.77 -10.32
C ARG A 343 -9.81 7.41 -10.21
N ILE A 344 -10.13 6.12 -10.22
CA ILE A 344 -11.51 5.60 -10.12
C ILE A 344 -12.14 5.98 -8.77
N PHE A 345 -11.40 5.84 -7.66
CA PHE A 345 -11.90 6.05 -6.31
C PHE A 345 -11.54 7.43 -5.71
N GLY A 346 -11.00 8.35 -6.52
CA GLY A 346 -10.76 9.74 -6.12
C GLY A 346 -9.66 9.92 -5.05
N THR A 347 -8.68 9.02 -5.01
CA THR A 347 -7.55 9.06 -4.04
C THR A 347 -6.21 9.44 -4.69
N LEU A 348 -6.23 9.97 -5.92
CA LEU A 348 -5.02 10.45 -6.57
C LEU A 348 -4.43 11.68 -5.84
N PRO A 349 -3.12 11.68 -5.51
CA PRO A 349 -2.42 12.84 -4.98
C PRO A 349 -2.55 14.05 -5.90
N ALA A 350 -2.86 15.22 -5.34
CA ALA A 350 -2.90 16.45 -6.10
C ALA A 350 -1.50 16.79 -6.64
N THR A 351 -1.41 17.26 -7.87
CA THR A 351 -0.17 17.84 -8.39
C THR A 351 0.12 19.14 -7.67
N LYS A 352 1.39 19.55 -7.62
CA LYS A 352 1.82 20.80 -6.97
C LYS A 352 1.04 22.02 -7.50
N SER A 353 0.75 22.03 -8.80
CA SER A 353 -0.04 23.08 -9.46
C SER A 353 -1.51 23.07 -9.03
N ALA A 354 -2.13 21.89 -8.91
CA ALA A 354 -3.52 21.77 -8.45
C ALA A 354 -3.67 22.20 -6.98
N ALA A 355 -2.70 21.83 -6.12
CA ALA A 355 -2.70 22.23 -4.72
C ALA A 355 -2.52 23.75 -4.52
N LEU A 356 -1.76 24.41 -5.40
CA LEU A 356 -1.61 25.87 -5.39
C LEU A 356 -2.89 26.58 -5.86
N ALA A 357 -3.56 26.06 -6.88
CA ALA A 357 -4.82 26.60 -7.39
C ALA A 357 -6.00 26.46 -6.40
N GLU A 358 -6.02 25.38 -5.62
CA GLU A 358 -7.00 25.17 -4.55
C GLU A 358 -6.77 26.10 -3.36
N LYS A 359 -5.51 26.49 -3.09
CA LYS A 359 -5.16 27.42 -2.02
C LYS A 359 -5.36 28.89 -2.39
N SER A 360 -5.51 29.20 -3.69
CA SER A 360 -5.77 30.55 -4.21
C SER A 360 -7.26 30.86 -4.45
N ARG A 361 -8.14 29.88 -4.20
CA ARG A 361 -9.59 30.05 -4.15
C ARG A 361 -10.03 30.10 -2.69
#